data_AF-A0A2K3N6G9-F1
#
_entry.id   AF-A0A2K3N6G9-F1
#
_cell.length_a   1.000
_cell.length_b   1.000
_cell.length_c   1.000
_cell.angle_alpha   90.00
_cell.angle_beta   90.00
_cell.angle_gamma   90.00
#
_symmetry.space_group_name_H-M   'P 1'
#
loop_
_entity.id
_entity.type
_entity.pdbx_description
1 polymer ?
#
loop_
_entity_poly.entity_id
_entity_poly.type
_entity_poly.pdbx_seq_one_letter_code
_entity_poly.pdbx_strand_id
1 'polypeptide(L)'
;METKCKCGEDLKDLAVDHSICPSKDEGGVLGWVRKGQMVPELEEAVFNAPLNKVVMCKTEFGWHLLQVLSEREESVFEDIQPDELHVKLQDPNFSGKAQLIDIREPQEVDKASLPGFKVLSLLQFGKWGTEINSKFDLQKDTYVLCHHGIRSLQVARWLQSKGFRKVYNISGGIHAYAEQVNPSVPTYARENFGERTPFNILAGHPFKTANFYLRGKASDGRK
;
A
#
# COMPACT_ATOMS: atom_id res chain seq x y z
N MET A 1 -8.75 25.72 -25.37
CA MET A 1 -8.56 25.04 -24.07
C MET A 1 -7.24 25.45 -23.41
N GLU A 2 -6.08 25.25 -24.04
CA GLU A 2 -4.76 25.62 -23.48
C GLU A 2 -4.67 27.04 -22.90
N THR A 3 -5.38 28.02 -23.48
CA THR A 3 -5.38 29.42 -23.02
C THR A 3 -6.03 29.62 -21.65
N LYS A 4 -7.02 28.80 -21.28
CA LYS A 4 -7.74 28.88 -19.99
C LYS A 4 -6.87 28.37 -18.83
N CYS A 5 -6.26 27.19 -19.00
CA CYS A 5 -5.41 26.57 -17.97
C CYS A 5 -4.12 27.36 -17.63
N LYS A 6 -3.78 28.41 -18.40
CA LYS A 6 -2.67 29.33 -18.08
C LYS A 6 -3.06 30.44 -17.09
N CYS A 7 -4.35 30.63 -16.81
CA CYS A 7 -4.85 31.81 -16.09
C CYS A 7 -5.22 31.55 -14.61
N GLY A 8 -4.88 30.38 -14.06
CA GLY A 8 -5.14 30.06 -12.65
C GLY A 8 -6.57 29.60 -12.32
N GLU A 9 -7.40 29.29 -13.34
CA GLU A 9 -8.63 28.52 -13.14
C GLU A 9 -8.27 27.11 -12.64
N ASP A 10 -8.94 26.64 -11.59
CA ASP A 10 -8.76 25.27 -11.08
C ASP A 10 -9.24 24.26 -12.14
N LEU A 11 -8.45 23.21 -12.40
CA LEU A 11 -8.87 22.12 -13.30
C LEU A 11 -10.16 21.47 -12.83
N LYS A 12 -10.42 21.47 -11.52
CA LYS A 12 -11.66 20.99 -10.93
C LYS A 12 -12.91 21.70 -11.49
N ASP A 13 -12.84 23.00 -11.71
CA ASP A 13 -14.01 23.78 -12.18
C ASP A 13 -14.19 23.55 -13.69
N LEU A 14 -13.09 23.55 -14.44
CA LEU A 14 -13.05 23.13 -15.85
C LEU A 14 -13.54 21.69 -16.07
N ALA A 15 -13.44 20.83 -15.05
CA ALA A 15 -13.97 19.48 -15.07
C ALA A 15 -15.49 19.44 -15.10
N VAL A 16 -16.11 20.11 -14.14
CA VAL A 16 -17.56 20.11 -13.95
C VAL A 16 -18.24 20.73 -15.17
N ASP A 17 -17.69 21.82 -15.69
CA ASP A 17 -18.29 22.62 -16.77
C ASP A 17 -18.08 22.05 -18.18
N HIS A 18 -16.98 21.33 -18.43
CA HIS A 18 -16.53 21.00 -19.80
C HIS A 18 -16.12 19.53 -20.04
N SER A 19 -16.15 18.65 -19.02
CA SER A 19 -15.77 17.23 -19.16
C SER A 19 -16.91 16.36 -19.71
N ILE A 20 -16.53 15.32 -20.47
CA ILE A 20 -17.41 14.21 -20.87
C ILE A 20 -17.09 12.94 -20.05
N CYS A 21 -16.11 12.99 -19.15
CA CYS A 21 -15.83 11.86 -18.27
C CYS A 21 -16.95 11.67 -17.24
N PRO A 22 -17.34 10.42 -16.91
CA PRO A 22 -18.21 10.16 -15.77
C PRO A 22 -17.68 10.73 -14.44
N SER A 23 -16.36 10.87 -14.29
CA SER A 23 -15.75 11.49 -13.11
C SER A 23 -16.01 12.99 -12.96
N LYS A 24 -16.67 13.67 -13.92
CA LYS A 24 -16.94 15.13 -13.85
C LYS A 24 -17.62 15.55 -12.55
N ASP A 25 -18.50 14.70 -12.02
CA ASP A 25 -19.28 14.99 -10.80
C ASP A 25 -18.41 14.88 -9.52
N GLU A 26 -17.26 14.20 -9.61
CA GLU A 26 -16.17 14.17 -8.61
C GLU A 26 -15.06 15.21 -8.95
N GLY A 27 -15.38 16.23 -9.74
CA GLY A 27 -14.41 17.23 -10.21
C GLY A 27 -13.41 16.68 -11.23
N GLY A 28 -13.63 15.52 -11.81
CA GLY A 28 -12.74 14.89 -12.80
C GLY A 28 -11.73 13.90 -12.22
N VAL A 29 -11.76 13.64 -10.91
CA VAL A 29 -10.94 12.63 -10.22
C VAL A 29 -11.25 11.23 -10.78
N LEU A 30 -10.28 10.61 -11.42
CA LEU A 30 -10.33 9.20 -11.83
C LEU A 30 -9.78 8.27 -10.74
N GLY A 31 -9.08 8.86 -9.77
CA GLY A 31 -8.27 8.12 -8.83
C GLY A 31 -7.20 7.27 -9.55
N TRP A 32 -7.46 5.97 -9.70
CA TRP A 32 -6.74 4.97 -8.92
C TRP A 32 -5.74 4.07 -9.71
N VAL A 33 -5.05 4.63 -10.71
CA VAL A 33 -4.48 3.87 -11.86
C VAL A 33 -3.17 3.07 -11.68
N ARG A 34 -3.01 2.02 -12.49
CA ARG A 34 -1.81 1.19 -12.75
C ARG A 34 -1.47 1.21 -14.25
N LYS A 35 -0.24 0.81 -14.61
CA LYS A 35 0.06 0.38 -15.99
C LYS A 35 -0.86 -0.79 -16.39
N GLY A 36 -1.32 -0.80 -17.64
CA GLY A 36 -2.29 -1.77 -18.17
C GLY A 36 -3.76 -1.47 -17.84
N GLN A 37 -4.08 -0.31 -17.23
CA GLN A 37 -5.47 0.09 -16.94
C GLN A 37 -6.01 1.20 -17.86
N MET A 38 -5.19 1.71 -18.78
CA MET A 38 -5.53 2.82 -19.67
C MET A 38 -5.12 2.50 -21.11
N VAL A 39 -5.64 3.26 -22.07
CA VAL A 39 -5.14 3.20 -23.47
C VAL A 39 -3.68 3.68 -23.53
N PRO A 40 -2.84 3.15 -24.43
CA PRO A 40 -1.39 3.37 -24.39
C PRO A 40 -0.98 4.85 -24.43
N GLU A 41 -1.65 5.69 -25.22
CA GLU A 41 -1.33 7.12 -25.37
C GLU A 41 -1.72 7.92 -24.13
N LEU A 42 -2.77 7.47 -23.42
CA LEU A 42 -3.16 8.03 -22.13
C LEU A 42 -2.17 7.60 -21.06
N GLU A 43 -1.80 6.31 -21.03
CA GLU A 43 -0.81 5.74 -20.12
C GLU A 43 0.55 6.45 -20.22
N GLU A 44 1.08 6.59 -21.44
CA GLU A 44 2.35 7.29 -21.68
C GLU A 44 2.31 8.73 -21.17
N ALA A 45 1.19 9.45 -21.37
CA ALA A 45 1.00 10.79 -20.83
C ALA A 45 0.91 10.82 -19.30
N VAL A 46 0.34 9.79 -18.65
CA VAL A 46 0.32 9.66 -17.18
C VAL A 46 1.74 9.54 -16.64
N PHE A 47 2.47 8.53 -17.12
CA PHE A 47 3.71 8.10 -16.48
C PHE A 47 4.92 8.97 -16.84
N ASN A 48 4.80 9.85 -17.84
CA ASN A 48 5.82 10.85 -18.19
C ASN A 48 5.47 12.29 -17.73
N ALA A 49 4.29 12.53 -17.16
CA ALA A 49 3.90 13.85 -16.67
C ALA A 49 4.58 14.19 -15.34
N PRO A 50 5.25 15.34 -15.20
CA PRO A 50 5.78 15.76 -13.91
C PRO A 50 4.64 16.19 -12.96
N LEU A 51 4.85 15.95 -11.66
CA LEU A 51 3.85 16.22 -10.62
C LEU A 51 3.28 17.64 -10.67
N ASN A 52 1.98 17.74 -10.44
CA ASN A 52 1.16 18.95 -10.44
C ASN A 52 1.16 19.75 -11.76
N LYS A 53 1.75 19.23 -12.85
CA LYS A 53 1.71 19.87 -14.16
C LYS A 53 0.58 19.31 -15.03
N VAL A 54 -0.07 20.19 -15.79
CA VAL A 54 -1.04 19.80 -16.83
C VAL A 54 -0.29 19.36 -18.08
N VAL A 55 -0.63 18.19 -18.60
CA VAL A 55 -0.22 17.68 -19.92
C VAL A 55 -1.45 17.44 -20.78
N MET A 56 -1.27 17.43 -22.09
CA MET A 56 -2.35 17.17 -23.05
C MET A 56 -1.98 15.97 -23.92
N CYS A 57 -2.89 15.02 -24.09
CA CYS A 57 -2.69 13.90 -25.02
C CYS A 57 -3.93 13.68 -25.90
N LYS A 58 -3.75 12.88 -26.95
CA LYS A 58 -4.80 12.53 -27.92
C LYS A 58 -4.91 11.01 -27.99
N THR A 59 -6.15 10.53 -27.98
CA THR A 59 -6.54 9.12 -28.11
C THR A 59 -7.62 8.98 -29.18
N GLU A 60 -8.05 7.75 -29.47
CA GLU A 60 -9.27 7.51 -30.27
C GLU A 60 -10.52 8.22 -29.70
N PHE A 61 -10.60 8.42 -28.37
CA PHE A 61 -11.72 9.04 -27.67
C PHE A 61 -11.70 10.58 -27.69
N GLY A 62 -10.75 11.17 -28.42
CA GLY A 62 -10.48 12.60 -28.47
C GLY A 62 -9.27 13.02 -27.63
N TRP A 63 -9.22 14.31 -27.32
CA TRP A 63 -8.18 14.91 -26.49
C TRP A 63 -8.49 14.79 -24.99
N HIS A 64 -7.44 14.84 -24.16
CA HIS A 64 -7.51 14.79 -22.69
C HIS A 64 -6.54 15.80 -22.08
N LEU A 65 -6.85 16.29 -20.86
CA LEU A 65 -6.09 17.32 -20.15
C LEU A 65 -5.81 16.86 -18.72
N LEU A 66 -4.57 16.51 -18.46
CA LEU A 66 -4.21 15.53 -17.44
C LEU A 66 -3.24 16.13 -16.43
N GLN A 67 -3.52 15.95 -15.14
CA GLN A 67 -2.65 16.40 -14.06
C GLN A 67 -2.39 15.25 -13.08
N VAL A 68 -1.11 14.90 -12.88
CA VAL A 68 -0.71 13.90 -11.89
C VAL A 68 -0.50 14.61 -10.56
N LEU A 69 -1.41 14.40 -9.60
CA LEU A 69 -1.36 15.05 -8.29
C LEU A 69 -0.35 14.40 -7.33
N SER A 70 -0.13 13.08 -7.49
CA SER A 70 0.83 12.32 -6.68
C SER A 70 1.20 11.03 -7.39
N GLU A 71 2.49 10.73 -7.38
CA GLU A 71 3.06 9.44 -7.73
C GLU A 71 3.44 8.67 -6.47
N ARG A 72 3.48 7.34 -6.57
CA ARG A 72 4.03 6.44 -5.56
C ARG A 72 4.33 5.09 -6.21
N GLU A 73 5.28 4.37 -5.64
CA GLU A 73 5.58 3.00 -6.10
C GLU A 73 4.45 2.03 -5.78
N GLU A 74 4.47 0.88 -6.44
CA GLU A 74 3.59 -0.25 -6.09
C GLU A 74 3.89 -0.70 -4.66
N SER A 75 2.88 -0.66 -3.79
CA SER A 75 2.96 -1.36 -2.53
C SER A 75 2.99 -2.87 -2.80
N VAL A 76 4.09 -3.53 -2.47
CA VAL A 76 4.25 -4.98 -2.61
C VAL A 76 4.15 -5.66 -1.25
N PHE A 77 3.57 -6.86 -1.23
CA PHE A 77 3.72 -7.78 -0.11
C PHE A 77 4.34 -9.08 -0.60
N GLU A 78 5.28 -9.61 0.17
CA GLU A 78 6.07 -10.79 -0.18
C GLU A 78 6.16 -11.74 1.03
N ASP A 79 6.36 -13.03 0.80
CA ASP A 79 6.67 -13.99 1.85
C ASP A 79 8.20 -14.13 1.96
N ILE A 80 8.77 -13.86 3.15
CA ILE A 80 10.19 -14.10 3.44
C ILE A 80 10.36 -15.45 4.14
N GLN A 81 11.41 -16.20 3.79
CA GLN A 81 11.74 -17.46 4.47
C GLN A 81 12.50 -17.22 5.78
N PRO A 82 12.40 -18.11 6.78
CA PRO A 82 13.02 -17.87 8.09
C PRO A 82 14.54 -17.74 8.05
N ASP A 83 15.22 -18.47 7.15
CA ASP A 83 16.66 -18.43 6.94
C ASP A 83 17.11 -17.09 6.33
N GLU A 84 16.40 -16.59 5.31
CA GLU A 84 16.68 -15.28 4.73
C GLU A 84 16.46 -14.16 5.77
N LEU A 85 15.39 -14.24 6.55
CA LEU A 85 15.13 -13.33 7.66
C LEU A 85 16.29 -13.36 8.67
N HIS A 86 16.79 -14.55 9.02
CA HIS A 86 17.89 -14.69 9.97
C HIS A 86 19.15 -14.01 9.47
N VAL A 87 19.53 -14.20 8.20
CA VAL A 87 20.68 -13.51 7.59
C VAL A 87 20.51 -11.98 7.68
N LYS A 88 19.30 -11.45 7.41
CA LYS A 88 19.02 -10.01 7.58
C LYS A 88 19.13 -9.57 9.05
N LEU A 89 18.64 -10.35 10.00
CA LEU A 89 18.73 -10.06 11.44
C LEU A 89 20.18 -10.02 11.97
N GLN A 90 21.15 -10.62 11.27
CA GLN A 90 22.57 -10.50 11.60
C GLN A 90 23.24 -9.21 11.10
N ASP A 91 22.65 -8.45 10.16
CA ASP A 91 23.17 -7.13 9.76
C ASP A 91 22.84 -6.09 10.85
N PRO A 92 23.83 -5.50 11.55
CA PRO A 92 23.58 -4.49 12.57
C PRO A 92 22.81 -3.26 12.05
N ASN A 93 22.86 -3.00 10.74
CA ASN A 93 22.17 -1.89 10.10
C ASN A 93 20.71 -2.23 9.73
N PHE A 94 20.30 -3.50 9.77
CA PHE A 94 18.97 -3.93 9.36
C PHE A 94 17.88 -3.30 10.24
N SER A 95 18.09 -3.28 11.56
CA SER A 95 17.17 -2.65 12.54
C SER A 95 16.94 -1.15 12.32
N GLY A 96 17.84 -0.45 11.62
CA GLY A 96 17.64 0.95 11.22
C GLY A 96 16.80 1.13 9.94
N LYS A 97 16.91 0.15 9.03
CA LYS A 97 16.28 0.14 7.70
C LYS A 97 14.88 -0.49 7.72
N ALA A 98 14.66 -1.48 8.57
CA ALA A 98 13.44 -2.28 8.64
C ALA A 98 12.56 -1.93 9.86
N GLN A 99 11.27 -2.27 9.77
CA GLN A 99 10.32 -2.23 10.88
C GLN A 99 9.91 -3.66 11.20
N LEU A 100 10.25 -4.13 12.40
CA LEU A 100 9.93 -5.48 12.85
C LEU A 100 8.69 -5.43 13.75
N ILE A 101 7.59 -6.06 13.32
CA ILE A 101 6.30 -6.03 14.01
C ILE A 101 5.90 -7.46 14.37
N ASP A 102 5.63 -7.70 15.65
CA ASP A 102 5.10 -8.98 16.13
C ASP A 102 3.65 -8.79 16.55
N ILE A 103 2.72 -9.48 15.90
CA ILE A 103 1.28 -9.32 16.13
C ILE A 103 0.70 -10.39 17.06
N ARG A 104 1.55 -11.15 17.75
CA ARG A 104 1.15 -12.13 18.76
C ARG A 104 0.71 -11.43 20.05
N GLU A 105 -0.01 -12.16 20.89
CA GLU A 105 -0.37 -11.68 22.22
C GLU A 105 0.84 -11.70 23.17
N PRO A 106 0.91 -10.88 24.23
CA PRO A 106 2.08 -10.84 25.11
C PRO A 106 2.48 -12.21 25.66
N GLN A 107 1.49 -13.03 26.05
CA GLN A 107 1.69 -14.39 26.58
C GLN A 107 2.26 -15.37 25.52
N GLU A 108 2.07 -15.07 24.23
CA GLU A 108 2.69 -15.80 23.12
C GLU A 108 4.14 -15.35 22.87
N VAL A 109 4.47 -14.09 23.18
CA VAL A 109 5.82 -13.50 23.05
C VAL A 109 6.71 -13.87 24.23
N ASP A 110 6.16 -13.91 25.45
CA ASP A 110 6.86 -14.32 26.68
C ASP A 110 7.43 -15.75 26.58
N LYS A 111 6.75 -16.62 25.82
CA LYS A 111 7.18 -18.01 25.57
C LYS A 111 8.34 -18.10 24.57
N ALA A 112 8.34 -17.24 23.55
CA ALA A 112 9.39 -17.17 22.54
C ALA A 112 9.32 -15.84 21.80
N SER A 113 10.45 -15.17 21.63
CA SER A 113 10.55 -13.87 20.97
C SER A 113 11.81 -13.76 20.10
N LEU A 114 11.81 -12.80 19.17
CA LEU A 114 12.97 -12.42 18.38
C LEU A 114 13.38 -10.98 18.73
N PRO A 115 14.68 -10.66 18.80
CA PRO A 115 15.13 -9.32 19.15
C PRO A 115 14.70 -8.27 18.12
N GLY A 116 14.46 -7.04 18.58
CA GLY A 116 14.08 -5.91 17.73
C GLY A 116 12.60 -5.85 17.31
N PHE A 117 11.82 -6.91 17.51
CA PHE A 117 10.39 -6.92 17.19
C PHE A 117 9.55 -6.07 18.17
N LYS A 118 8.76 -5.16 17.61
CA LYS A 118 7.78 -4.34 18.34
C LYS A 118 6.44 -5.07 18.41
N VAL A 119 6.02 -5.44 19.61
CA VAL A 119 4.78 -6.18 19.85
C VAL A 119 3.55 -5.28 19.66
N LEU A 120 2.62 -5.71 18.79
CA LEU A 120 1.32 -5.11 18.49
C LEU A 120 0.22 -6.18 18.58
N SER A 121 -0.13 -6.57 19.80
CA SER A 121 -1.24 -7.49 20.14
C SER A 121 -2.47 -7.30 19.24
N LEU A 122 -2.95 -8.38 18.62
CA LEU A 122 -4.14 -8.36 17.75
C LEU A 122 -5.41 -8.02 18.51
N LEU A 123 -5.50 -8.38 19.80
CA LEU A 123 -6.61 -7.94 20.66
C LEU A 123 -6.70 -6.40 20.74
N GLN A 124 -5.58 -5.69 20.57
CA GLN A 124 -5.53 -4.23 20.55
C GLN A 124 -5.64 -3.60 19.14
N PHE A 125 -5.93 -4.40 18.10
CA PHE A 125 -5.99 -3.93 16.70
C PHE A 125 -6.89 -2.72 16.48
N GLY A 126 -8.05 -2.66 17.16
CA GLY A 126 -8.97 -1.51 17.08
C GLY A 126 -8.37 -0.19 17.56
N LYS A 127 -7.32 -0.22 18.40
CA LYS A 127 -6.60 0.96 18.89
C LYS A 127 -5.37 1.26 18.05
N TRP A 128 -4.43 0.32 17.89
CA TRP A 128 -3.20 0.62 17.15
C TRP A 128 -3.43 0.70 15.63
N GLY A 129 -4.49 0.08 15.12
CA GLY A 129 -4.82 0.09 13.70
C GLY A 129 -5.27 1.43 13.14
N THR A 130 -5.78 2.34 14.00
CA THR A 130 -6.08 3.73 13.62
C THR A 130 -4.83 4.63 13.70
N GLU A 131 -3.88 4.28 14.57
CA GLU A 131 -2.62 5.01 14.82
C GLU A 131 -1.46 4.51 13.93
N ILE A 132 -1.69 3.54 13.04
CA ILE A 132 -0.61 2.83 12.33
C ILE A 132 0.22 3.77 11.42
N ASN A 133 -0.44 4.67 10.68
CA ASN A 133 0.21 5.58 9.72
C ASN A 133 0.95 6.75 10.41
N SER A 134 0.74 6.98 11.71
CA SER A 134 1.49 7.98 12.50
C SER A 134 2.58 7.36 13.37
N LYS A 135 2.50 6.05 13.66
CA LYS A 135 3.47 5.32 14.50
C LYS A 135 4.58 4.61 13.73
N PHE A 136 4.48 4.53 12.41
CA PHE A 136 5.39 3.78 11.55
C PHE A 136 5.62 4.52 10.23
N ASP A 137 6.81 4.32 9.67
CA ASP A 137 7.22 4.86 8.38
C ASP A 137 6.67 3.97 7.26
N LEU A 138 5.84 4.54 6.39
CA LEU A 138 5.23 3.82 5.26
C LEU A 138 6.25 3.45 4.17
N GLN A 139 7.43 4.08 4.16
CA GLN A 139 8.50 3.82 3.18
C GLN A 139 9.49 2.76 3.63
N LYS A 140 9.49 2.35 4.91
CA LYS A 140 10.38 1.30 5.41
C LYS A 140 9.81 -0.10 5.21
N ASP A 141 10.68 -0.99 4.75
CA ASP A 141 10.47 -2.43 4.70
C ASP A 141 9.94 -2.95 6.05
N THR A 142 8.73 -3.50 6.06
CA THR A 142 8.01 -3.86 7.29
C THR A 142 7.79 -5.37 7.35
N TYR A 143 8.33 -6.03 8.37
CA TYR A 143 8.29 -7.48 8.55
C TYR A 143 7.29 -7.84 9.65
N VAL A 144 6.33 -8.70 9.33
CA VAL A 144 5.24 -9.08 10.24
C VAL A 144 5.41 -10.52 10.70
N LEU A 145 5.58 -10.70 12.01
CA LEU A 145 5.69 -11.99 12.67
C LEU A 145 4.37 -12.37 13.32
N CYS A 146 3.96 -13.63 13.15
CA CYS A 146 3.02 -14.28 14.06
C CYS A 146 3.49 -15.70 14.36
N HIS A 147 2.67 -16.51 15.04
CA HIS A 147 3.06 -17.86 15.40
C HIS A 147 3.34 -18.78 14.19
N HIS A 148 2.51 -18.74 13.14
CA HIS A 148 2.52 -19.70 12.02
C HIS A 148 2.38 -19.04 10.62
N GLY A 149 2.69 -17.76 10.47
CA GLY A 149 2.52 -17.00 9.21
C GLY A 149 1.06 -16.59 8.85
N ILE A 150 0.04 -17.33 9.29
CA ILE A 150 -1.37 -17.11 8.86
C ILE A 150 -1.92 -15.74 9.28
N ARG A 151 -1.75 -15.35 10.56
CA ARG A 151 -2.24 -14.06 11.07
C ARG A 151 -1.46 -12.88 10.49
N SER A 152 -0.14 -13.04 10.35
CA SER A 152 0.76 -12.02 9.82
C SER A 152 0.52 -11.76 8.34
N LEU A 153 0.16 -12.78 7.55
CA LEU A 153 -0.26 -12.62 6.15
C LEU A 153 -1.50 -11.71 6.00
N GLN A 154 -2.49 -11.84 6.89
CA GLN A 154 -3.67 -10.98 6.88
C GLN A 154 -3.31 -9.52 7.24
N VAL A 155 -2.49 -9.32 8.29
CA VAL A 155 -2.03 -7.98 8.67
C VAL A 155 -1.13 -7.38 7.61
N ALA A 156 -0.30 -8.16 6.91
CA ALA A 156 0.56 -7.68 5.84
C ALA A 156 -0.24 -7.08 4.67
N ARG A 157 -1.30 -7.77 4.24
CA ARG A 157 -2.27 -7.27 3.23
C ARG A 157 -3.01 -6.03 3.71
N TRP A 158 -3.38 -5.99 4.99
CA TRP A 158 -4.00 -4.80 5.57
C TRP A 158 -3.02 -3.60 5.61
N LEU A 159 -1.75 -3.80 6.00
CA LEU A 159 -0.71 -2.76 5.97
C LEU A 159 -0.48 -2.24 4.54
N GLN A 160 -0.43 -3.13 3.55
CA GLN A 160 -0.37 -2.77 2.13
C GLN A 160 -1.53 -1.83 1.74
N SER A 161 -2.75 -2.12 2.20
CA SER A 161 -3.94 -1.25 1.99
C SER A 161 -3.86 0.10 2.70
N LYS A 162 -3.06 0.21 3.78
CA LYS A 162 -2.79 1.47 4.49
C LYS A 162 -1.69 2.32 3.87
N GLY A 163 -1.02 1.82 2.82
CA GLY A 163 -0.02 2.53 2.05
C GLY A 163 1.43 2.18 2.40
N PHE A 164 1.67 1.12 3.18
CA PHE A 164 3.02 0.60 3.39
C PHE A 164 3.59 0.08 2.06
N ARG A 165 4.77 0.58 1.67
CA ARG A 165 5.39 0.30 0.36
C ARG A 165 5.89 -1.13 0.23
N LYS A 166 6.53 -1.69 1.25
CA LYS A 166 7.02 -3.07 1.21
C LYS A 166 6.77 -3.78 2.53
N VAL A 167 5.99 -4.86 2.46
CA VAL A 167 5.56 -5.62 3.64
C VAL A 167 5.88 -7.11 3.47
N TYR A 168 6.64 -7.68 4.39
CA TYR A 168 7.00 -9.10 4.38
C TYR A 168 6.18 -9.85 5.42
N ASN A 169 5.53 -10.94 5.01
CA ASN A 169 5.04 -11.94 5.94
C ASN A 169 6.15 -12.97 6.21
N ILE A 170 6.38 -13.32 7.47
CA ILE A 170 7.39 -14.31 7.83
C ILE A 170 6.79 -15.71 7.67
N SER A 171 7.29 -16.45 6.69
CA SER A 171 6.78 -17.78 6.30
C SER A 171 6.85 -18.75 7.47
N GLY A 172 5.74 -19.42 7.77
CA GLY A 172 5.64 -20.32 8.92
C GLY A 172 5.80 -19.66 10.30
N GLY A 173 5.95 -18.33 10.37
CA GLY A 173 6.06 -17.57 11.60
C GLY A 173 7.26 -17.94 12.49
N ILE A 174 7.15 -17.63 13.78
CA ILE A 174 8.21 -17.91 14.76
C ILE A 174 8.42 -19.42 14.95
N HIS A 175 7.39 -20.25 14.72
CA HIS A 175 7.50 -21.70 14.85
C HIS A 175 8.48 -22.27 13.81
N ALA A 176 8.30 -21.92 12.54
CA ALA A 176 9.23 -22.32 11.48
C ALA A 176 10.64 -21.75 11.70
N TYR A 177 10.78 -20.52 12.19
CA TYR A 177 12.07 -19.94 12.54
C TYR A 177 12.80 -20.71 13.66
N ALA A 178 12.07 -21.11 14.71
CA ALA A 178 12.61 -21.92 15.79
C ALA A 178 13.08 -23.30 15.29
N GLU A 179 12.27 -23.98 14.49
CA GLU A 179 12.59 -25.33 13.98
C GLU A 179 13.71 -25.35 12.93
N GLN A 180 13.69 -24.41 11.99
CA GLN A 180 14.53 -24.46 10.79
C GLN A 180 15.86 -23.70 10.94
N VAL A 181 15.93 -22.73 11.86
CA VAL A 181 17.03 -21.76 11.90
C VAL A 181 17.69 -21.64 13.27
N ASN A 182 16.90 -21.44 14.33
CA ASN A 182 17.46 -21.29 15.67
C ASN A 182 16.65 -22.06 16.72
N PRO A 183 17.00 -23.34 16.96
CA PRO A 183 16.39 -24.18 18.01
C PRO A 183 16.55 -23.66 19.45
N SER A 184 17.33 -22.59 19.67
CA SER A 184 17.39 -21.91 20.98
C SER A 184 16.14 -21.06 21.24
N VAL A 185 15.36 -20.73 20.21
CA VAL A 185 14.05 -20.09 20.34
C VAL A 185 13.03 -21.19 20.69
N PRO A 186 12.30 -21.12 21.82
CA PRO A 186 11.36 -22.18 22.19
C PRO A 186 10.19 -22.30 21.20
N THR A 187 9.75 -23.54 20.92
CA THR A 187 8.47 -23.81 20.28
C THR A 187 7.37 -23.98 21.35
N TYR A 188 6.12 -23.67 21.00
CA TYR A 188 4.97 -23.91 21.87
C TYR A 188 3.74 -24.33 21.08
N ALA A 189 2.86 -25.11 21.72
CA ALA A 189 1.58 -25.46 21.13
C ALA A 189 0.70 -24.20 20.97
N ARG A 190 0.01 -24.09 19.84
CA ARG A 190 -0.94 -23.00 19.60
C ARG A 190 -2.11 -23.14 20.59
N GLU A 191 -2.21 -22.21 21.54
CA GLU A 191 -3.34 -22.17 22.46
C GLU A 191 -4.63 -21.84 21.70
N ASN A 192 -5.73 -22.51 22.09
CA ASN A 192 -7.07 -22.34 21.51
C ASN A 192 -7.73 -21.01 21.93
N PHE A 193 -6.98 -19.90 21.93
CA PHE A 193 -7.59 -18.58 21.89
C PHE A 193 -8.32 -18.47 20.54
N GLY A 194 -9.65 -18.50 20.63
CA GLY A 194 -10.54 -18.81 19.51
C GLY A 194 -10.32 -17.96 18.27
N GLU A 195 -10.68 -18.51 17.12
CA GLU A 195 -10.41 -18.08 15.74
C GLU A 195 -10.97 -16.68 15.39
N ARG A 196 -10.47 -15.64 16.07
CA ARG A 196 -10.88 -14.26 15.91
C ARG A 196 -9.65 -13.38 15.75
N THR A 197 -8.96 -13.57 14.62
CA THR A 197 -8.58 -12.39 13.84
C THR A 197 -9.86 -11.56 13.70
N PRO A 198 -9.94 -10.32 14.24
CA PRO A 198 -11.18 -9.56 14.25
C PRO A 198 -11.80 -9.55 12.85
N PHE A 199 -13.11 -9.78 12.73
CA PHE A 199 -13.82 -9.86 11.44
C PHE A 199 -13.51 -8.65 10.52
N ASN A 200 -13.15 -7.51 11.12
CA ASN A 200 -12.74 -6.28 10.45
C ASN A 200 -11.37 -6.33 9.73
N ILE A 201 -10.56 -7.37 9.89
CA ILE A 201 -9.32 -7.57 9.09
C ILE A 201 -9.66 -8.18 7.70
N LEU A 202 -10.79 -8.89 7.57
CA LEU A 202 -11.20 -9.55 6.33
C LEU A 202 -11.83 -8.62 5.28
N ALA A 203 -12.02 -7.33 5.58
CA ALA A 203 -12.66 -6.37 4.69
C ALA A 203 -11.71 -5.67 3.68
N GLY A 204 -10.44 -6.06 3.63
CA GLY A 204 -9.43 -5.48 2.73
C GLY A 204 -9.51 -6.01 1.30
N HIS A 205 -10.43 -5.46 0.48
CA HIS A 205 -10.40 -5.67 -0.97
C HIS A 205 -9.14 -5.02 -1.58
N PRO A 206 -8.50 -5.65 -2.59
CA PRO A 206 -7.26 -5.13 -3.17
C PRO A 206 -7.52 -3.93 -4.08
N PHE A 207 -7.47 -2.73 -3.51
CA PHE A 207 -7.36 -1.49 -4.29
C PHE A 207 -5.89 -1.09 -4.42
N LYS A 208 -5.43 -0.88 -5.67
CA LYS A 208 -4.34 0.07 -5.90
C LYS A 208 -4.93 1.39 -6.34
N THR A 209 -4.06 2.39 -6.36
CA THR A 209 -4.39 3.79 -6.27
C THR A 209 -3.20 4.60 -6.82
N ALA A 210 -3.51 5.60 -7.67
CA ALA A 210 -2.69 6.71 -8.19
C ALA A 210 -3.59 7.97 -8.17
N ASN A 211 -3.24 9.06 -8.84
CA ASN A 211 -4.18 10.15 -9.10
C ASN A 211 -4.17 10.52 -10.57
N PHE A 212 -5.34 10.45 -11.19
CA PHE A 212 -5.52 10.91 -12.56
C PHE A 212 -6.74 11.83 -12.69
N TYR A 213 -6.63 12.84 -13.55
CA TYR A 213 -7.57 13.95 -13.66
C TYR A 213 -7.86 14.22 -15.13
N LEU A 214 -9.14 14.22 -15.51
CA LEU A 214 -9.75 14.88 -16.69
C LEU A 214 -9.57 14.49 -18.18
N ARG A 215 -10.72 14.11 -18.76
CA ARG A 215 -11.02 14.17 -20.20
C ARG A 215 -11.70 15.50 -20.58
N GLY A 216 -10.91 16.53 -20.90
CA GLY A 216 -11.43 17.76 -21.51
C GLY A 216 -11.73 17.55 -22.99
N LYS A 217 -13.00 17.66 -23.41
CA LYS A 217 -13.36 17.58 -24.84
C LYS A 217 -12.77 18.79 -25.58
N ALA A 218 -11.62 18.63 -26.24
CA ALA A 218 -11.20 19.62 -27.22
C ALA A 218 -12.35 19.83 -28.21
N SER A 219 -12.70 21.09 -28.39
CA SER A 219 -13.67 21.56 -29.39
C SER A 219 -13.46 20.80 -30.71
N ASP A 220 -14.55 20.27 -31.28
CA ASP A 220 -14.54 19.88 -32.70
C ASP A 220 -13.97 21.05 -33.50
N GLY A 221 -13.20 20.75 -34.55
CA GLY A 221 -12.47 21.73 -35.35
C GLY A 221 -13.38 22.57 -36.25
N ARG A 222 -14.49 23.09 -35.70
CA ARG A 222 -15.56 23.80 -36.39
C ARG A 222 -16.07 24.97 -35.55
N LYS A 223 -15.31 26.07 -35.66
CA LYS A 223 -15.64 27.47 -35.34
C LYS A 223 -15.83 27.81 -33.86
#